data_AF-A0A401L038-F1
#
_entry.id   AF-A0A401L038-F1
#
_cell.length_a   1.000
_cell.length_b   1.000
_cell.length_c   1.000
_cell.angle_alpha   90.00
_cell.angle_beta   90.00
_cell.angle_gamma   90.00
#
_symmetry.space_group_name_H-M   'P 1'
#
loop_
_entity.id
_entity.type
_entity.pdbx_description
1 polymer ?
#
loop_
_entity_poly.entity_id
_entity_poly.type
_entity_poly.pdbx_seq_one_letter_code
_entity_poly.pdbx_strand_id
1 'polypeptide(L)'
;MGNPTQGLLYVASSIRSLSRISPDVYNAWYDEIHVPHVLETPGIKQAFRYESTATSLDSTPWPFLALYPIQDIQVFNSEEFTSIPLCSDALPGPTHSCLDIAEFDNRRYRLVGKIQDADTYIPIRSKSHLLFVEFDLPSQIDGSDDQATLDWFSDI
;
A
#
# COMPACT_ATOMS: atom_id res chain seq x y z
N MET A 1 -21.51 0.88 21.89
CA MET A 1 -20.70 0.91 20.65
C MET A 1 -19.25 0.81 21.08
N GLY A 2 -18.47 -0.11 20.50
CA GLY A 2 -17.06 -0.28 20.84
C GLY A 2 -16.24 0.94 20.42
N ASN A 3 -15.07 1.13 21.03
CA ASN A 3 -14.16 2.19 20.59
C ASN A 3 -13.70 1.91 19.15
N PRO A 4 -13.57 2.95 18.30
CA PRO A 4 -13.13 2.78 16.92
C PRO A 4 -11.74 2.14 16.88
N THR A 5 -11.58 1.17 15.98
CA THR A 5 -10.33 0.43 15.85
C THR A 5 -9.50 1.06 14.76
N GLN A 6 -8.54 1.92 15.12
CA GLN A 6 -7.69 2.61 14.15
C GLN A 6 -6.86 1.64 13.30
N GLY A 7 -6.48 2.08 12.11
CA GLY A 7 -5.72 1.26 11.17
C GLY A 7 -4.91 2.06 10.16
N LEU A 8 -4.39 1.34 9.17
CA LEU A 8 -3.65 1.88 8.03
C LEU A 8 -4.03 1.08 6.78
N LEU A 9 -4.35 1.80 5.72
CA LEU A 9 -4.35 1.24 4.37
C LEU A 9 -3.00 1.57 3.73
N TYR A 10 -2.28 0.52 3.36
CA TYR A 10 -1.03 0.57 2.63
C TYR A 10 -1.32 0.20 1.17
N VAL A 11 -0.87 1.03 0.23
CA VAL A 11 -1.05 0.81 -1.20
C VAL A 11 0.28 1.06 -1.89
N ALA A 12 1.03 -0.02 -2.11
CA ALA A 12 2.18 0.02 -3.02
C ALA A 12 1.69 -0.12 -4.46
N SER A 13 2.39 0.50 -5.42
CA SER A 13 2.01 0.41 -6.82
C SER A 13 3.19 0.55 -7.78
N SER A 14 3.01 -0.02 -8.97
CA SER A 14 3.98 0.02 -10.06
C SER A 14 3.26 0.20 -11.40
N ILE A 15 3.80 1.02 -12.29
CA ILE A 15 3.23 1.22 -13.63
C ILE A 15 3.58 -0.02 -14.47
N ARG A 16 2.56 -0.68 -15.02
CA ARG A 16 2.73 -1.89 -15.84
C ARG A 16 3.51 -1.64 -17.12
N SER A 17 3.39 -0.44 -17.68
CA SER A 17 4.03 -0.09 -18.95
C SER A 17 4.22 1.43 -19.09
N LEU A 18 5.47 1.87 -19.01
CA LEU A 18 5.83 3.29 -19.18
C LEU A 18 5.56 3.82 -20.60
N SER A 19 5.34 2.94 -21.59
CA SER A 19 4.87 3.35 -22.92
C SER A 19 3.38 3.71 -22.96
N ARG A 20 2.59 3.32 -21.95
CA ARG A 20 1.15 3.65 -21.87
C ARG A 20 0.91 4.93 -21.09
N ILE A 21 1.65 5.16 -20.01
CA ILE A 21 1.52 6.34 -19.14
C ILE A 21 2.89 6.70 -18.55
N SER A 22 3.20 8.00 -18.46
CA SER A 22 4.41 8.44 -17.77
C SER A 22 4.18 8.52 -16.25
N PRO A 23 5.24 8.45 -15.44
CA PRO A 23 5.17 8.63 -13.99
C PRO A 23 4.49 9.94 -13.57
N ASP A 24 4.81 11.04 -14.25
CA ASP A 24 4.22 12.36 -13.96
C ASP A 24 2.69 12.37 -14.17
N VAL A 25 2.20 11.77 -15.27
CA VAL A 25 0.76 11.69 -15.54
C VAL A 25 0.08 10.75 -14.56
N TYR A 26 0.74 9.65 -14.19
CA TYR A 26 0.25 8.73 -13.17
C TYR A 26 0.12 9.44 -11.80
N ASN A 27 1.15 10.16 -11.36
CA ASN A 27 1.14 10.91 -10.11
C ASN A 27 0.10 12.04 -10.13
N ALA A 28 -0.02 12.78 -11.23
CA ALA A 28 -1.03 13.84 -11.36
C ALA A 28 -2.46 13.27 -11.24
N TRP A 29 -2.78 12.17 -11.92
CA TRP A 29 -4.05 11.48 -11.73
C TRP A 29 -4.25 11.05 -10.27
N TYR A 30 -3.19 10.50 -9.65
CA TYR A 30 -3.27 10.01 -8.28
C TYR A 30 -3.58 11.15 -7.29
N ASP A 31 -2.88 12.26 -7.41
CA ASP A 31 -2.94 13.38 -6.47
C ASP A 31 -4.17 14.28 -6.70
N GLU A 32 -4.53 14.52 -7.96
CA GLU A 32 -5.59 15.47 -8.31
C GLU A 32 -6.98 14.82 -8.44
N ILE A 33 -7.05 13.50 -8.63
CA ILE A 33 -8.31 12.79 -8.90
C ILE A 33 -8.52 11.64 -7.93
N HIS A 34 -7.60 10.68 -7.85
CA HIS A 34 -7.84 9.45 -7.09
C HIS A 34 -7.85 9.68 -5.57
N VAL A 35 -6.80 10.30 -5.03
CA VAL A 35 -6.69 10.61 -3.59
C VAL A 35 -7.87 11.46 -3.11
N PRO A 36 -8.29 12.53 -3.80
CA PRO A 36 -9.51 13.25 -3.43
C PRO A 36 -10.73 12.35 -3.25
N HIS A 37 -11.03 11.44 -4.18
CA HIS A 37 -12.12 10.48 -4.02
C HIS A 37 -11.93 9.54 -2.82
N VAL A 38 -10.69 9.09 -2.56
CA VAL A 38 -10.40 8.27 -1.36
C VAL A 38 -10.66 9.05 -0.06
N LEU A 39 -10.38 10.36 -0.04
CA LEU A 39 -10.58 11.22 1.12
C LEU A 39 -12.05 11.62 1.35
N GLU A 40 -12.91 11.46 0.35
CA GLU A 40 -14.36 11.58 0.52
C GLU A 40 -14.93 10.42 1.35
N THR A 41 -14.26 9.27 1.40
CA THR A 41 -14.67 8.13 2.22
C THR A 41 -14.68 8.48 3.72
N PRO A 42 -15.82 8.33 4.42
CA PRO A 42 -15.87 8.54 5.87
C PRO A 42 -14.86 7.67 6.62
N GLY A 43 -14.09 8.25 7.55
CA GLY A 43 -13.06 7.52 8.30
C GLY A 43 -11.66 7.53 7.69
N ILE A 44 -11.51 8.04 6.45
CA ILE A 44 -10.23 8.37 5.82
C ILE A 44 -10.13 9.90 5.76
N LYS A 45 -9.01 10.46 6.25
CA LYS A 45 -8.87 11.92 6.41
C LYS A 45 -7.55 12.49 5.91
N GLN A 46 -6.58 11.62 5.67
CA GLN A 46 -5.25 12.00 5.25
C GLN A 46 -4.71 10.92 4.31
N ALA A 47 -3.87 11.36 3.40
CA ALA A 47 -3.11 10.51 2.52
C ALA A 47 -1.65 10.98 2.56
N PHE A 48 -0.72 10.04 2.56
CA PHE A 48 0.70 10.32 2.34
C PHE A 48 1.12 9.59 1.08
N ARG A 49 1.75 10.32 0.16
CA ARG A 49 2.26 9.79 -1.10
C ARG A 49 3.78 9.83 -1.07
N TYR A 50 4.40 8.74 -1.51
CA TYR A 50 5.84 8.60 -1.61
C TYR A 50 6.18 7.97 -2.96
N GLU A 51 7.36 8.34 -3.43
CA GLU A 51 8.00 7.75 -4.60
C GLU A 51 9.39 7.28 -4.20
N SER A 52 9.83 6.18 -4.79
CA SER A 52 11.14 5.60 -4.57
C SER A 52 12.24 6.58 -4.97
N THR A 53 13.31 6.63 -4.17
CA THR A 53 14.51 7.42 -4.51
C THR A 53 15.47 6.69 -5.44
N ALA A 54 15.08 5.52 -5.97
CA ALA A 54 15.92 4.73 -6.84
C ALA A 54 16.12 5.42 -8.21
N THR A 55 17.29 5.23 -8.82
CA THR A 55 17.66 5.90 -10.09
C THR A 55 16.79 5.48 -11.28
N SER A 56 16.19 4.30 -11.21
CA SER A 56 15.26 3.78 -12.23
C SER A 56 14.04 3.16 -11.56
N LEU A 57 12.85 3.39 -12.11
CA LEU A 57 11.61 2.79 -11.61
C LEU A 57 11.62 1.26 -11.73
N ASP A 58 12.34 0.72 -12.71
CA ASP A 58 12.46 -0.73 -12.93
C ASP A 58 13.38 -1.41 -11.90
N SER A 59 14.05 -0.64 -11.03
CA SER A 59 14.97 -1.18 -10.01
C SER A 59 14.31 -1.51 -8.67
N THR A 60 13.00 -1.26 -8.54
CA THR A 60 12.20 -1.66 -7.38
C THR A 60 10.85 -2.19 -7.86
N PRO A 61 10.32 -3.27 -7.25
CA PRO A 61 9.00 -3.79 -7.62
C PRO A 61 7.88 -2.77 -7.33
N TRP A 62 8.07 -1.90 -6.34
CA TRP A 62 7.04 -0.96 -5.87
C TRP A 62 7.59 0.47 -5.79
N PRO A 63 7.69 1.19 -6.93
CA PRO A 63 8.24 2.54 -6.96
C PRO A 63 7.34 3.60 -6.32
N PHE A 64 6.02 3.36 -6.20
CA PHE A 64 5.09 4.33 -5.62
C PHE A 64 4.39 3.75 -4.38
N LEU A 65 4.14 4.58 -3.38
CA LEU A 65 3.46 4.21 -2.16
C LEU A 65 2.43 5.28 -1.74
N ALA A 66 1.20 4.86 -1.46
CA ALA A 66 0.20 5.64 -0.77
C ALA A 66 -0.13 5.02 0.59
N LEU A 67 -0.20 5.86 1.62
CA LEU A 67 -0.57 5.48 2.99
C LEU A 67 -1.78 6.29 3.44
N TYR A 68 -2.82 5.62 3.89
CA TYR A 68 -4.01 6.27 4.43
C TYR A 68 -4.25 5.83 5.87
N PRO A 69 -3.99 6.68 6.87
CA PRO A 69 -4.42 6.42 8.23
C PRO A 69 -5.94 6.28 8.29
N ILE A 70 -6.39 5.23 8.95
CA ILE A 70 -7.80 4.87 9.05
C ILE A 70 -8.28 5.11 10.48
N GLN A 71 -9.37 5.85 10.64
CA GLN A 71 -9.95 6.13 11.95
C GLN A 71 -10.61 4.89 12.56
N ASP A 72 -11.29 4.09 11.75
CA ASP A 72 -11.88 2.82 12.13
C ASP A 72 -11.80 1.81 10.98
N ILE A 73 -11.18 0.64 11.19
CA ILE A 73 -11.02 -0.42 10.18
C ILE A 73 -12.35 -0.95 9.63
N GLN A 74 -13.48 -0.68 10.29
CA GLN A 74 -14.80 -1.01 9.75
C GLN A 74 -15.08 -0.30 8.42
N VAL A 75 -14.38 0.80 8.11
CA VAL A 75 -14.46 1.48 6.80
C VAL A 75 -14.18 0.53 5.63
N PHE A 76 -13.33 -0.49 5.81
CA PHE A 76 -12.99 -1.42 4.74
C PHE A 76 -14.15 -2.30 4.26
N ASN A 77 -15.24 -2.33 5.04
CA ASN A 77 -16.47 -3.05 4.72
C ASN A 77 -17.60 -2.11 4.27
N SER A 78 -17.34 -0.81 4.18
CA SER A 78 -18.35 0.19 3.82
C SER A 78 -18.53 0.29 2.31
N GLU A 79 -19.75 0.66 1.90
CA GLU A 79 -20.07 0.86 0.48
C GLU A 79 -19.22 1.98 -0.12
N GLU A 80 -19.02 3.07 0.63
CA GLU A 80 -18.22 4.22 0.22
C GLU A 80 -16.77 3.83 -0.09
N PHE A 81 -16.18 2.95 0.71
CA PHE A 81 -14.82 2.44 0.45
C PHE A 81 -14.78 1.53 -0.77
N THR A 82 -15.74 0.61 -0.91
CA THR A 82 -15.77 -0.32 -2.05
C THR A 82 -16.12 0.35 -3.37
N SER A 83 -16.72 1.54 -3.33
CA SER A 83 -17.19 2.30 -4.50
C SER A 83 -16.23 3.40 -4.93
N ILE A 84 -15.02 3.48 -4.34
CA ILE A 84 -13.99 4.44 -4.76
C ILE A 84 -13.70 4.22 -6.26
N PRO A 85 -13.82 5.27 -7.10
CA PRO A 85 -13.62 5.14 -8.53
C PRO A 85 -12.20 4.66 -8.88
N LEU A 86 -12.15 3.57 -9.65
CA LEU A 86 -10.92 3.07 -10.26
C LEU A 86 -10.73 3.54 -11.71
N CYS A 87 -11.77 4.10 -12.32
CA CYS A 87 -11.74 4.63 -13.68
C CYS A 87 -11.69 6.15 -13.68
N SER A 88 -11.01 6.74 -14.67
CA SER A 88 -10.95 8.17 -14.90
C SER A 88 -10.58 8.49 -16.34
N ASP A 89 -11.26 9.43 -16.98
CA ASP A 89 -10.96 9.88 -18.36
C ASP A 89 -9.52 10.41 -18.53
N ALA A 90 -8.84 10.77 -17.43
CA ALA A 90 -7.43 11.16 -17.43
C ALA A 90 -6.48 9.97 -17.67
N LEU A 91 -6.94 8.73 -17.44
CA LEU A 91 -6.16 7.52 -17.66
C LEU A 91 -6.31 7.04 -19.11
N PRO A 92 -5.26 6.45 -19.71
CA PRO A 92 -5.33 5.94 -21.08
C PRO A 92 -6.00 4.56 -21.15
N GLY A 93 -6.35 4.15 -22.37
CA GLY A 93 -6.91 2.81 -22.63
C GLY A 93 -8.45 2.81 -22.70
N PRO A 94 -9.04 1.72 -23.22
CA PRO A 94 -10.48 1.69 -23.55
C PRO A 94 -11.38 1.64 -22.32
N THR A 95 -10.89 1.18 -21.17
CA THR A 95 -11.67 1.12 -19.92
C THR A 95 -11.42 2.31 -19.01
N HIS A 96 -10.38 3.11 -19.30
CA HIS A 96 -9.91 4.20 -18.46
C HIS A 96 -9.63 3.77 -16.99
N SER A 97 -9.36 2.48 -16.74
CA SER A 97 -9.13 1.91 -15.41
C SER A 97 -7.67 2.02 -14.98
N CYS A 98 -7.44 2.33 -13.71
CA CYS A 98 -6.10 2.30 -13.13
C CYS A 98 -5.47 0.91 -13.13
N LEU A 99 -6.29 -0.16 -13.17
CA LEU A 99 -5.82 -1.55 -13.22
C LEU A 99 -5.20 -1.93 -14.58
N ASP A 100 -5.54 -1.20 -15.65
CA ASP A 100 -4.97 -1.42 -16.99
C ASP A 100 -3.52 -0.90 -17.07
N ILE A 101 -3.19 0.10 -16.25
CA ILE A 101 -1.94 0.87 -16.34
C ILE A 101 -1.01 0.63 -15.15
N ALA A 102 -1.53 0.20 -14.01
CA ALA A 102 -0.74 -0.06 -12.80
C ALA A 102 -1.15 -1.37 -12.11
N GLU A 103 -0.16 -1.92 -11.41
CA GLU A 103 -0.31 -2.98 -10.43
C GLU A 103 -0.32 -2.40 -9.03
N PHE A 104 -1.06 -3.02 -8.13
CA PHE A 104 -1.26 -2.53 -6.76
C PHE A 104 -1.12 -3.66 -5.76
N ASP A 105 -0.40 -3.41 -4.68
CA ASP A 105 -0.35 -4.23 -3.47
C ASP A 105 -1.06 -3.48 -2.34
N ASN A 106 -2.30 -3.91 -2.07
CA ASN A 106 -3.20 -3.30 -1.11
C ASN A 106 -3.22 -4.11 0.18
N ARG A 107 -2.70 -3.52 1.27
CA ARG A 107 -2.64 -4.18 2.58
C ARG A 107 -3.38 -3.37 3.64
N ARG A 108 -4.12 -4.08 4.50
CA ARG A 108 -4.96 -3.49 5.55
C ARG A 108 -4.40 -3.86 6.90
N TYR A 109 -4.14 -2.85 7.73
CA TYR A 109 -3.57 -3.04 9.06
C TYR A 109 -4.45 -2.42 10.13
N ARG A 110 -4.43 -3.03 11.32
CA ARG A 110 -4.95 -2.45 12.55
C ARG A 110 -3.80 -1.87 13.36
N LEU A 111 -4.00 -0.69 13.95
CA LEU A 111 -3.06 -0.12 14.90
C LEU A 111 -3.06 -0.96 16.19
N VAL A 112 -1.90 -1.46 16.58
CA VAL A 112 -1.72 -2.24 17.83
C VAL A 112 -1.24 -1.36 18.99
N GLY A 113 -0.46 -0.32 18.68
CA GLY A 113 0.02 0.64 19.68
C GLY A 113 0.67 1.85 19.02
N LYS A 114 0.76 2.96 19.75
CA LYS A 114 1.45 4.18 19.34
C LYS A 114 2.51 4.49 20.37
N ILE A 115 3.78 4.55 19.95
CA ILE A 115 4.89 4.99 20.79
C ILE A 115 5.24 6.41 20.33
N GLN A 116 5.35 7.36 21.25
CA GLN A 116 5.82 8.73 21.02
C GLN A 116 7.00 9.01 21.95
N ASP A 117 7.98 9.76 21.46
CA ASP A 117 9.39 9.84 21.91
C ASP A 117 9.71 9.81 23.42
N ALA A 118 10.87 9.23 23.71
CA ALA A 118 11.75 9.51 24.86
C ALA A 118 11.28 9.27 26.31
N ASP A 119 10.03 8.91 26.61
CA ASP A 119 9.59 8.71 28.01
C ASP A 119 9.34 7.25 28.43
N THR A 120 9.97 6.29 27.75
CA THR A 120 10.23 4.98 28.36
C THR A 120 11.48 4.35 27.76
N TYR A 121 12.65 4.88 28.14
CA TYR A 121 13.93 4.20 27.90
C TYR A 121 13.99 2.92 28.76
N ILE A 122 13.66 1.78 28.14
CA ILE A 122 14.12 0.48 28.61
C ILE A 122 15.30 0.09 27.72
N PRO A 123 16.53 -0.05 28.25
CA PRO A 123 17.70 -0.33 27.45
C PRO A 123 17.72 -1.80 27.03
N ILE A 124 17.12 -2.13 25.88
CA ILE A 124 17.60 -3.21 25.03
C ILE A 124 17.59 -2.73 23.58
N ARG A 125 18.78 -2.78 22.95
CA ARG A 125 19.04 -2.39 21.57
C ARG A 125 18.17 -3.20 20.60
N SER A 126 17.13 -2.59 20.07
CA SER A 126 16.62 -2.97 18.76
C SER A 126 16.06 -1.70 18.11
N LYS A 127 16.82 -1.17 17.15
CA LYS A 127 16.22 -0.32 16.13
C LYS A 127 15.08 -1.13 15.52
N SER A 128 13.84 -0.67 15.68
CA SER A 128 12.71 -1.28 14.99
C SER A 128 12.84 -0.92 13.51
N HIS A 129 13.12 -1.91 12.69
CA HIS A 129 13.14 -1.77 11.24
C HIS A 129 11.85 -2.39 10.71
N LEU A 130 11.19 -1.70 9.80
CA LEU A 130 10.17 -2.29 8.96
C LEU A 130 10.91 -2.96 7.78
N LEU A 131 10.96 -4.28 7.79
CA LEU A 131 11.58 -5.08 6.74
C LEU A 131 10.46 -5.73 5.93
N PHE A 132 10.33 -5.33 4.67
CA PHE A 132 9.51 -6.02 3.68
C PHE A 132 10.43 -6.91 2.85
N VAL A 133 10.15 -8.21 2.82
CA VAL A 133 10.88 -9.17 2.00
C VAL A 133 9.85 -9.83 1.10
N GLU A 134 10.07 -9.68 -0.20
CA GLU A 134 9.30 -10.32 -1.27
C GLU A 134 10.28 -11.21 -2.03
N PHE A 135 9.88 -12.45 -2.28
CA PHE A 135 10.72 -13.47 -2.90
C PHE A 135 9.85 -14.40 -3.73
N ASP A 136 10.43 -14.91 -4.82
CA ASP A 136 9.88 -16.06 -5.51
C ASP A 136 10.21 -17.32 -4.71
N LEU A 137 9.18 -18.11 -4.39
CA LEU A 137 9.39 -19.41 -3.77
C LEU A 137 10.06 -20.37 -4.75
N PRO A 138 11.05 -21.16 -4.31
CA PRO A 138 11.59 -22.24 -5.13
C PRO A 138 10.49 -23.21 -5.54
N SER A 139 10.58 -23.76 -6.76
CA SER A 139 9.56 -24.64 -7.35
C SER A 139 9.19 -25.87 -6.51
N GLN A 140 10.05 -26.27 -5.58
CA GLN A 140 9.84 -27.40 -4.67
C GLN A 140 9.09 -27.04 -3.37
N ILE A 141 8.87 -25.76 -3.09
CA ILE A 141 8.11 -25.30 -1.93
C ILE A 141 6.66 -25.09 -2.34
N ASP A 142 5.74 -25.70 -1.61
CA ASP A 142 4.31 -25.44 -1.76
C ASP A 142 3.99 -24.06 -1.16
N GLY A 143 3.74 -23.07 -2.02
CA GLY A 143 3.40 -21.72 -1.59
C GLY A 143 2.03 -21.57 -0.94
N SER A 144 1.25 -22.66 -0.86
CA SER A 144 0.01 -22.70 -0.05
C SER A 144 0.23 -23.22 1.37
N ASP A 145 1.44 -23.73 1.68
CA ASP A 145 1.85 -24.16 3.02
C ASP A 145 2.68 -23.06 3.69
N ASP A 146 2.02 -22.33 4.58
CA ASP A 146 2.62 -21.23 5.35
C ASP A 146 3.84 -21.70 6.17
N GLN A 147 3.82 -22.94 6.70
CA GLN A 147 4.89 -23.46 7.52
C GLN A 147 6.10 -23.85 6.68
N ALA A 148 5.88 -24.54 5.55
CA ALA A 148 6.96 -24.89 4.62
C ALA A 148 7.66 -23.64 4.04
N THR A 149 6.88 -22.60 3.76
CA THR A 149 7.39 -21.29 3.32
C THR A 149 8.24 -20.63 4.41
N LEU A 150 7.77 -20.64 5.66
CA LEU A 150 8.49 -20.05 6.80
C LEU A 150 9.79 -20.79 7.13
N ASP A 151 9.77 -22.12 7.11
CA ASP A 151 10.94 -22.96 7.37
C ASP A 151 12.03 -22.69 6.32
N TRP A 152 11.66 -22.69 5.03
CA TRP A 152 12.59 -22.33 3.96
C TRP A 152 13.16 -20.92 4.12
N PHE A 153 12.33 -19.93 4.45
CA PHE A 153 12.77 -18.55 4.62
C PHE A 153 13.69 -18.35 5.83
N SER A 154 13.56 -19.19 6.87
CA SER A 154 14.31 -19.06 8.11
C SER A 154 15.63 -19.82 8.12
N ASP A 155 15.80 -20.77 7.20
CA ASP A 155 17.00 -21.62 7.07
C ASP A 155 18.10 -21.03 6.16
N ILE A 156 17.92 -19.79 5.66
CA ILE A 156 18.87 -19.06 4.80
C ILE A 156 19.88 -18.22 5.60
#